data_AF-A0A8S9KCN3-F1
#
_entry.id   AF-A0A8S9KCN3-F1
#
_cell.length_a   1.000
_cell.length_b   1.000
_cell.length_c   1.000
_cell.angle_alpha   90.00
_cell.angle_beta   90.00
_cell.angle_gamma   90.00
#
_symmetry.space_group_name_H-M   'P 1'
#
loop_
_entity.id
_entity.type
_entity.pdbx_description
1 polymer ?
#
loop_
_entity_poly.entity_id
_entity_poly.type
_entity_poly.pdbx_seq_one_letter_code
_entity_poly.pdbx_strand_id
1 'polypeptide(L)'
;MAPSCSPINSLHVAVIGAGAAGLVAARELRRESHSVVVFERNTEVGGLWVYTPQSEPDPLSLDPNRTVVHSSVYDSLRTNLPRECMGYSDFPFVPRPEHDESRDPRRYPTHREVLAYLRDFAREFKLVEMVRFGTEVVLVEQDGRKWKIRSRNSDGVSRNEIFDSVVVCNGHYTEPRVAQIPGIDLWPGKQLHSHNYRVPDPFKDQVVVVIGNFASGSDISKDLTGVAKEVHIAARF
;
A
#
# COMPACT_ATOMS: atom_id res chain seq x y z
N MET A 1 -2.23 2.65 -47.21
CA MET A 1 -1.02 2.11 -46.53
C MET A 1 -1.11 2.54 -45.07
N ALA A 2 -1.23 1.59 -44.14
CA ALA A 2 -1.12 1.90 -42.72
C ALA A 2 0.29 2.46 -42.44
N PRO A 3 0.44 3.49 -41.59
CA PRO A 3 1.76 4.01 -41.25
C PRO A 3 2.60 2.87 -40.67
N SER A 4 3.80 2.67 -41.20
CA SER A 4 4.77 1.72 -40.66
C SER A 4 5.08 2.15 -39.23
N CYS A 5 4.62 1.39 -38.23
CA CYS A 5 5.08 1.55 -36.85
C CYS A 5 6.60 1.48 -36.86
N SER A 6 7.25 2.56 -36.42
CA SER A 6 8.67 2.52 -36.10
C SER A 6 8.91 1.38 -35.10
N PRO A 7 10.03 0.65 -35.19
CA PRO A 7 10.32 -0.40 -34.23
C PRO A 7 10.31 0.19 -32.81
N ILE A 8 9.45 -0.34 -31.94
CA ILE A 8 9.44 0.04 -30.53
C ILE A 8 10.80 -0.37 -29.98
N ASN A 9 11.59 0.61 -29.52
CA ASN A 9 12.86 0.32 -28.89
C ASN A 9 12.57 -0.25 -27.50
N SER A 10 12.82 -1.54 -27.31
CA SER A 10 12.60 -2.20 -26.01
C SER A 10 13.57 -1.63 -24.97
N LEU A 11 13.03 -1.24 -23.81
CA LEU A 11 13.80 -0.74 -22.68
C LEU A 11 13.86 -1.81 -21.58
N HIS A 12 14.94 -1.81 -20.81
CA HIS A 12 15.01 -2.53 -19.54
C HIS A 12 14.59 -1.61 -18.38
N VAL A 13 13.45 -1.90 -17.77
CA VAL A 13 12.76 -1.00 -16.84
C VAL A 13 12.66 -1.62 -15.45
N ALA A 14 13.01 -0.85 -14.43
CA ALA A 14 12.76 -1.21 -13.04
C ALA A 14 11.44 -0.61 -12.55
N VAL A 15 10.64 -1.39 -11.85
CA VAL A 15 9.45 -0.94 -11.13
C VAL A 15 9.69 -1.12 -9.63
N ILE A 16 9.49 -0.08 -8.83
CA ILE A 16 9.76 -0.11 -7.39
C ILE A 16 8.43 -0.22 -6.64
N GLY A 17 8.14 -1.40 -6.10
CA GLY A 17 6.92 -1.76 -5.39
C GLY A 17 5.97 -2.62 -6.24
N ALA A 18 5.38 -3.65 -5.64
CA ALA A 18 4.38 -4.54 -6.24
C ALA A 18 2.99 -4.39 -5.56
N GLY A 19 2.67 -3.17 -5.13
CA GLY A 19 1.29 -2.76 -4.85
C GLY A 19 0.48 -2.56 -6.15
N ALA A 20 -0.76 -2.08 -6.03
CA ALA A 20 -1.65 -1.85 -7.19
C ALA A 20 -0.95 -1.08 -8.34
N ALA A 21 -0.31 0.05 -8.01
CA ALA A 21 0.41 0.88 -8.98
C ALA A 21 1.53 0.12 -9.72
N GLY A 22 2.33 -0.66 -9.00
CA GLY A 22 3.44 -1.43 -9.58
C GLY A 22 2.97 -2.59 -10.45
N LEU A 23 1.90 -3.26 -10.05
CA LEU A 23 1.30 -4.34 -10.84
C LEU A 23 0.79 -3.84 -12.19
N VAL A 24 0.02 -2.74 -12.21
CA VAL A 24 -0.47 -2.20 -13.49
C VAL A 24 0.66 -1.63 -14.33
N ALA A 25 1.65 -0.95 -13.72
CA ALA A 25 2.83 -0.46 -14.43
C ALA A 25 3.61 -1.61 -15.11
N ALA A 26 3.88 -2.70 -14.38
CA ALA A 26 4.55 -3.86 -14.93
C ALA A 26 3.77 -4.50 -16.08
N ARG A 27 2.44 -4.58 -15.96
CA ARG A 27 1.56 -5.09 -17.04
C ARG A 27 1.68 -4.24 -18.30
N GLU A 28 1.52 -2.92 -18.19
CA GLU A 28 1.55 -2.03 -19.36
C GLU A 28 2.94 -1.98 -20.01
N LEU A 29 4.01 -1.92 -19.22
CA LEU A 29 5.38 -1.96 -19.74
C LEU A 29 5.64 -3.25 -20.54
N ARG A 30 5.17 -4.40 -20.04
CA ARG A 30 5.31 -5.67 -20.75
C ARG A 30 4.44 -5.73 -22.01
N ARG A 31 3.25 -5.11 -22.01
CA ARG A 31 2.39 -5.00 -23.21
C ARG A 31 3.09 -4.25 -24.34
N GLU A 32 3.87 -3.24 -24.00
CA GLU A 32 4.73 -2.48 -24.94
C GLU A 32 6.09 -3.16 -25.21
N SER A 33 6.23 -4.45 -24.90
CA SER A 33 7.43 -5.26 -25.17
C SER A 33 8.70 -4.78 -24.46
N HIS A 34 8.58 -4.06 -23.35
CA HIS A 34 9.72 -3.73 -22.49
C HIS A 34 10.11 -4.92 -21.59
N SER A 35 11.39 -5.04 -21.29
CA SER A 35 11.91 -5.96 -20.28
C SER A 35 11.74 -5.32 -18.91
N VAL A 36 11.10 -5.99 -17.96
CA VAL A 36 10.71 -5.37 -16.67
C VAL A 36 11.14 -6.23 -15.49
N VAL A 37 11.67 -5.58 -14.46
CA VAL A 37 11.92 -6.16 -13.14
C VAL A 37 11.17 -5.35 -12.11
N VAL A 38 10.35 -6.02 -11.30
CA VAL A 38 9.64 -5.39 -10.17
C VAL A 38 10.37 -5.75 -8.88
N PHE A 39 10.71 -4.75 -8.07
CA PHE A 39 11.29 -4.95 -6.74
C PHE A 39 10.22 -4.77 -5.68
N GLU A 40 10.03 -5.78 -4.82
CA GLU A 40 9.06 -5.75 -3.71
C GLU A 40 9.75 -6.14 -2.41
N ARG A 41 9.62 -5.28 -1.39
CA ARG A 41 10.25 -5.53 -0.07
C ARG A 41 9.54 -6.67 0.68
N ASN A 42 8.24 -6.83 0.48
CA ASN A 42 7.44 -7.87 1.11
C ASN A 42 7.56 -9.20 0.37
N THR A 43 6.93 -10.23 0.92
CA THR A 43 6.92 -11.59 0.37
C THR A 43 5.73 -11.88 -0.54
N GLU A 44 4.86 -10.90 -0.76
CA GLU A 44 3.67 -11.01 -1.61
C GLU A 44 3.30 -9.67 -2.26
N VAL A 45 2.46 -9.72 -3.29
CA VAL A 45 1.92 -8.54 -3.97
C VAL A 45 0.76 -7.94 -3.19
N GLY A 46 0.48 -6.65 -3.40
CA GLY A 46 -0.70 -5.98 -2.84
C GLY A 46 -0.40 -4.67 -2.12
N GLY A 47 0.85 -4.48 -1.67
CA GLY A 47 1.30 -3.25 -0.99
C GLY A 47 0.44 -2.93 0.24
N LEU A 48 -0.19 -1.75 0.25
CA LEU A 48 -1.09 -1.30 1.33
C LEU A 48 -2.12 -2.36 1.75
N TRP A 49 -2.67 -3.13 0.81
CA TRP A 49 -3.77 -4.08 1.06
C TRP A 49 -3.34 -5.37 1.76
N VAL A 50 -2.03 -5.57 1.96
CA VAL A 50 -1.52 -6.69 2.77
C VAL A 50 -1.66 -6.32 4.24
N TYR A 51 -2.78 -6.70 4.84
CA TYR A 51 -3.03 -6.45 6.27
C TYR A 51 -2.03 -7.18 7.15
N THR A 52 -1.61 -6.51 8.22
CA THR A 52 -0.81 -7.07 9.30
C THR A 52 -1.33 -6.58 10.64
N PRO A 53 -1.45 -7.44 11.66
CA PRO A 53 -1.78 -7.00 13.02
C PRO A 53 -0.60 -6.28 13.71
N GLN A 54 0.61 -6.29 13.13
CA GLN A 54 1.77 -5.60 13.68
C GLN A 54 1.63 -4.09 13.48
N SER A 55 1.92 -3.33 14.53
CA SER A 55 2.14 -1.88 14.52
C SER A 55 3.61 -1.56 14.78
N GLU A 56 4.02 -0.34 14.46
CA GLU A 56 5.38 0.12 14.74
C GLU A 56 5.58 0.32 16.26
N PRO A 57 6.81 0.15 16.78
CA PRO A 57 7.08 0.28 18.21
C PRO A 57 6.90 1.72 18.71
N ASP A 58 7.13 2.71 17.86
CA ASP A 58 6.79 4.11 18.11
C ASP A 58 5.34 4.37 17.67
N PRO A 59 4.40 4.64 18.60
CA PRO A 59 2.99 4.90 18.28
C PRO A 59 2.77 6.07 17.31
N LEU A 60 3.70 7.03 17.27
CA LEU A 60 3.64 8.20 16.39
C LEU A 60 4.45 8.03 15.10
N SER A 61 5.25 6.96 14.99
CA SER A 61 6.05 6.65 13.81
C SER A 61 7.03 7.77 13.45
N LEU A 62 7.64 8.41 14.45
CA LEU A 62 8.58 9.52 14.32
C LEU A 62 10.05 9.11 14.47
N ASP A 63 10.34 8.02 15.19
CA ASP A 63 11.71 7.50 15.32
C ASP A 63 12.25 7.12 13.92
N PRO A 64 13.36 7.72 13.46
CA PRO A 64 13.94 7.41 12.15
C PRO A 64 14.54 6.00 12.07
N ASN A 65 14.83 5.34 13.21
CA ASN A 65 15.42 4.01 13.26
C ASN A 65 14.38 2.90 13.53
N ARG A 66 13.09 3.24 13.56
CA ARG A 66 12.02 2.29 13.82
C ARG A 66 11.94 1.21 12.73
N THR A 67 11.47 0.04 13.11
CA THR A 67 11.00 -0.95 12.13
C THR A 67 9.76 -0.39 11.44
N VAL A 68 9.83 -0.22 10.12
CA VAL A 68 8.73 0.34 9.34
C VAL A 68 7.72 -0.73 8.96
N VAL A 69 6.45 -0.51 9.29
CA VAL A 69 5.34 -1.35 8.81
C VAL A 69 4.71 -0.66 7.60
N HIS A 70 4.64 -1.33 6.45
CA HIS A 70 4.17 -0.64 5.24
C HIS A 70 2.65 -0.36 5.25
N SER A 71 1.84 -1.31 5.73
CA SER A 71 0.38 -1.24 5.69
C SER A 71 -0.20 -0.40 6.82
N SER A 72 -1.15 0.48 6.47
CA SER A 72 -1.97 1.27 7.39
C SER A 72 -3.39 0.68 7.56
N VAL A 73 -3.63 -0.53 7.06
CA VAL A 73 -4.95 -1.17 7.09
C VAL A 73 -5.24 -1.69 8.50
N TYR A 74 -6.46 -1.42 9.00
CA TYR A 74 -7.01 -2.00 10.23
C TYR A 74 -7.98 -3.14 9.91
N ASP A 75 -8.21 -4.03 10.88
CA ASP A 75 -8.84 -5.33 10.65
C ASP A 75 -10.24 -5.24 10.01
N SER A 76 -11.04 -4.27 10.49
CA SER A 76 -12.42 -4.03 10.06
C SER A 76 -12.54 -3.19 8.78
N LEU A 77 -11.42 -2.73 8.19
CA LEU A 77 -11.43 -1.80 7.06
C LEU A 77 -12.23 -2.36 5.88
N ARG A 78 -13.15 -1.52 5.40
CA ARG A 78 -13.89 -1.73 4.15
C ARG A 78 -13.54 -0.64 3.14
N THR A 79 -13.80 -0.91 1.88
CA THR A 79 -13.60 0.10 0.84
C THR A 79 -14.50 1.31 1.11
N ASN A 80 -13.95 2.51 0.93
CA ASN A 80 -14.70 3.77 0.96
C ASN A 80 -15.27 4.16 -0.41
N LEU A 81 -14.92 3.39 -1.45
CA LEU A 81 -15.49 3.45 -2.79
C LEU A 81 -16.24 2.14 -3.07
N PRO A 82 -17.30 2.17 -3.89
CA PRO A 82 -17.90 0.93 -4.37
C PRO A 82 -16.92 0.20 -5.28
N ARG A 83 -16.90 -1.14 -5.24
CA ARG A 83 -15.95 -1.97 -5.98
C ARG A 83 -15.90 -1.67 -7.49
N GLU A 84 -17.04 -1.28 -8.06
CA GLU A 84 -17.14 -0.91 -9.48
C GLU A 84 -16.26 0.29 -9.86
N CYS A 85 -15.98 1.20 -8.92
CA CYS A 85 -15.10 2.35 -9.13
C CYS A 85 -13.61 2.04 -8.91
N MET A 86 -13.29 0.88 -8.33
CA MET A 86 -11.93 0.51 -7.94
C MET A 86 -11.24 -0.43 -8.94
N GLY A 87 -12.01 -1.13 -9.77
CA GLY A 87 -11.45 -2.06 -10.75
C GLY A 87 -10.70 -1.36 -11.87
N TYR A 88 -9.64 -2.01 -12.38
CA TYR A 88 -9.04 -1.62 -13.65
C TYR A 88 -10.05 -1.75 -14.79
N SER A 89 -9.96 -0.87 -15.78
CA SER A 89 -10.92 -0.76 -16.88
C SER A 89 -11.08 -2.04 -17.69
N ASP A 90 -10.00 -2.83 -17.84
CA ASP A 90 -9.96 -4.11 -18.56
C ASP A 90 -9.84 -5.33 -17.62
N PHE A 91 -10.02 -5.12 -16.31
CA PHE A 91 -10.10 -6.20 -15.32
C PHE A 91 -11.11 -5.80 -14.23
N PRO A 92 -12.43 -5.87 -14.52
CA PRO A 92 -13.47 -5.36 -13.62
C PRO A 92 -13.46 -6.03 -12.24
N PHE A 93 -13.64 -5.23 -11.19
CA PHE A 93 -13.70 -5.73 -9.81
C PHE A 93 -15.13 -6.15 -9.44
N VAL A 94 -15.59 -7.25 -9.99
CA VAL A 94 -16.94 -7.81 -9.79
C VAL A 94 -16.95 -8.93 -8.74
N PRO A 95 -18.09 -9.19 -8.07
CA PRO A 95 -18.24 -10.39 -7.24
C PRO A 95 -17.95 -11.65 -8.05
N ARG A 96 -17.21 -12.59 -7.47
CA ARG A 96 -17.06 -13.93 -8.07
C ARG A 96 -18.35 -14.74 -7.86
N PRO A 97 -18.64 -15.74 -8.73
CA PRO A 97 -19.82 -16.58 -8.60
C PRO A 97 -19.92 -17.23 -7.22
N GLU A 98 -21.16 -17.51 -6.80
CA GLU A 98 -21.48 -18.20 -5.54
C GLU A 98 -20.65 -19.51 -5.44
N HIS A 99 -20.22 -19.88 -4.21
CA HIS A 99 -19.41 -21.04 -3.80
C HIS A 99 -17.95 -20.78 -3.35
N ASP A 100 -17.41 -19.56 -3.47
CA ASP A 100 -16.14 -19.22 -2.80
C ASP A 100 -16.40 -18.41 -1.53
N GLU A 101 -16.56 -19.11 -0.40
CA GLU A 101 -16.78 -18.51 0.93
C GLU A 101 -15.62 -17.62 1.39
N SER A 102 -14.45 -17.67 0.72
CA SER A 102 -13.32 -16.80 1.04
C SER A 102 -13.45 -15.38 0.45
N ARG A 103 -14.44 -15.15 -0.43
CA ARG A 103 -14.65 -13.88 -1.13
C ARG A 103 -15.75 -13.05 -0.48
N ASP A 104 -15.61 -11.74 -0.58
CA ASP A 104 -16.58 -10.78 -0.09
C ASP A 104 -17.45 -10.25 -1.24
N PRO A 105 -18.73 -10.67 -1.35
CA PRO A 105 -19.59 -10.27 -2.46
C PRO A 105 -20.16 -8.85 -2.28
N ARG A 106 -19.95 -8.20 -1.13
CA ARG A 106 -20.51 -6.88 -0.86
C ARG A 106 -20.01 -5.85 -1.88
N ARG A 107 -20.86 -4.85 -2.17
CA ARG A 107 -20.50 -3.70 -3.02
C ARG A 107 -19.36 -2.86 -2.44
N TYR A 108 -19.30 -2.78 -1.11
CA TYR A 108 -18.21 -2.18 -0.35
C TYR A 108 -17.55 -3.28 0.49
N PRO A 109 -16.67 -4.10 -0.11
CA PRO A 109 -16.09 -5.25 0.55
C PRO A 109 -14.99 -4.85 1.54
N THR A 110 -14.47 -5.83 2.27
CA THR A 110 -13.30 -5.68 3.15
C THR A 110 -12.00 -5.53 2.36
N HIS A 111 -10.96 -5.03 3.02
CA HIS A 111 -9.59 -4.98 2.47
C HIS A 111 -9.08 -6.32 1.92
N ARG A 112 -9.50 -7.43 2.53
CA ARG A 112 -9.13 -8.80 2.12
C ARG A 112 -9.56 -9.10 0.68
N GLU A 113 -10.75 -8.65 0.28
CA GLU A 113 -11.28 -8.82 -1.08
C GLU A 113 -10.53 -7.97 -2.11
N VAL A 114 -10.05 -6.78 -1.71
CA VAL A 114 -9.20 -5.94 -2.57
C VAL A 114 -7.84 -6.60 -2.78
N LEU A 115 -7.23 -7.14 -1.73
CA LEU A 115 -6.00 -7.92 -1.84
C LEU A 115 -6.19 -9.14 -2.75
N ALA A 116 -7.30 -9.86 -2.58
CA ALA A 116 -7.62 -11.02 -3.41
C ALA A 116 -7.81 -10.62 -4.89
N TYR A 117 -8.46 -9.49 -5.17
CA TYR A 117 -8.54 -8.91 -6.52
C TYR A 117 -7.16 -8.57 -7.12
N LEU A 118 -6.25 -7.98 -6.34
CA LEU A 118 -4.89 -7.68 -6.83
C LEU A 118 -4.05 -8.94 -7.08
N ARG A 119 -4.23 -9.98 -6.24
CA ARG A 119 -3.62 -11.30 -6.46
C ARG A 119 -4.17 -11.96 -7.73
N ASP A 120 -5.48 -11.84 -7.97
CA ASP A 120 -6.12 -12.34 -9.19
C ASP A 120 -5.58 -11.62 -10.43
N PHE A 121 -5.47 -10.29 -10.38
CA PHE A 121 -4.88 -9.49 -11.44
C PHE A 121 -3.43 -9.90 -11.72
N ALA A 122 -2.61 -10.04 -10.68
CA ALA A 122 -1.22 -10.46 -10.82
C ALA A 122 -1.09 -11.87 -11.43
N ARG A 123 -2.03 -12.78 -11.12
CA ARG A 123 -2.06 -14.14 -11.67
C ARG A 123 -2.52 -14.17 -13.12
N GLU A 124 -3.63 -13.51 -13.43
CA GLU A 124 -4.21 -13.44 -14.78
C GLU A 124 -3.18 -12.94 -15.78
N PHE A 125 -2.48 -11.85 -15.41
CA PHE A 125 -1.45 -11.27 -16.25
C PHE A 125 -0.06 -11.84 -15.95
N LYS A 126 0.10 -12.97 -15.23
CA LYS A 126 1.42 -13.60 -14.97
C LYS A 126 2.51 -12.58 -14.55
N LEU A 127 2.18 -11.67 -13.64
CA LEU A 127 3.10 -10.60 -13.22
C LEU A 127 4.04 -11.07 -12.11
N VAL A 128 3.65 -12.09 -11.36
CA VAL A 128 4.41 -12.61 -10.22
C VAL A 128 5.82 -13.05 -10.63
N GLU A 129 5.99 -13.61 -11.84
CA GLU A 129 7.29 -14.02 -12.38
C GLU A 129 8.27 -12.86 -12.62
N MET A 130 7.74 -11.62 -12.69
CA MET A 130 8.52 -10.40 -12.88
C MET A 130 8.94 -9.78 -11.55
N VAL A 131 8.38 -10.25 -10.42
CA VAL A 131 8.59 -9.67 -9.09
C VAL A 131 9.70 -10.39 -8.35
N ARG A 132 10.65 -9.61 -7.85
CA ARG A 132 11.66 -10.04 -6.89
C ARG A 132 11.19 -9.64 -5.49
N PHE A 133 10.57 -10.59 -4.81
CA PHE A 133 10.12 -10.45 -3.42
C PHE A 133 11.29 -10.39 -2.45
N GLY A 134 11.03 -9.93 -1.22
CA GLY A 134 12.04 -9.80 -0.17
C GLY A 134 13.23 -8.93 -0.60
N THR A 135 13.02 -8.02 -1.55
CA THR A 135 14.07 -7.22 -2.19
C THR A 135 13.72 -5.74 -2.10
N GLU A 136 14.35 -5.07 -1.16
CA GLU A 136 14.16 -3.65 -0.91
C GLU A 136 15.09 -2.80 -1.80
N VAL A 137 14.54 -1.83 -2.53
CA VAL A 137 15.36 -0.81 -3.18
C VAL A 137 15.78 0.23 -2.16
N VAL A 138 17.10 0.39 -1.97
CA VAL A 138 17.69 1.29 -0.97
C VAL A 138 18.32 2.54 -1.60
N LEU A 139 18.60 2.53 -2.90
CA LEU A 139 19.18 3.66 -3.61
C LEU A 139 18.87 3.60 -5.11
N VAL A 140 18.55 4.75 -5.68
CA VAL A 140 18.40 4.95 -7.13
C VAL A 140 19.26 6.15 -7.51
N GLU A 141 20.26 5.93 -8.36
CA GLU A 141 21.20 6.94 -8.80
C GLU A 141 21.23 7.02 -10.33
N GLN A 142 21.40 8.21 -10.86
CA GLN A 142 21.62 8.39 -12.29
C GLN A 142 23.05 7.94 -12.66
N ASP A 143 23.17 7.14 -13.71
CA ASP A 143 24.43 6.67 -14.27
C ASP A 143 24.47 6.98 -15.78
N GLY A 144 24.96 8.17 -16.11
CA GLY A 144 24.89 8.72 -17.46
C GLY A 144 23.44 8.91 -17.94
N ARG A 145 23.04 8.14 -18.97
CA ARG A 145 21.66 8.13 -19.50
C ARG A 145 20.80 6.99 -18.93
N LYS A 146 21.35 6.21 -18.00
CA LYS A 146 20.72 5.05 -17.37
C LYS A 146 20.58 5.29 -15.86
N TRP A 147 20.06 4.29 -15.16
CA TRP A 147 19.83 4.30 -13.73
C TRP A 147 20.50 3.12 -13.07
N LYS A 148 21.26 3.39 -12.00
CA LYS A 148 21.82 2.38 -11.12
C LYS A 148 20.91 2.21 -9.91
N ILE A 149 20.39 1.01 -9.73
CA ILE A 149 19.54 0.66 -8.60
C ILE A 149 20.32 -0.24 -7.66
N ARG A 150 20.43 0.18 -6.40
CA ARG A 150 20.89 -0.67 -5.32
C ARG A 150 19.70 -1.28 -4.61
N SER A 151 19.65 -2.61 -4.58
CA SER A 151 18.67 -3.35 -3.82
C SER A 151 19.34 -4.21 -2.75
N ARG A 152 18.60 -4.54 -1.70
CA ARG A 152 19.03 -5.37 -0.57
C ARG A 152 17.99 -6.48 -0.36
N ASN A 153 18.43 -7.73 -0.32
CA ASN A 153 17.55 -8.85 -0.03
C ASN A 153 17.34 -9.04 1.49
N SER A 154 16.47 -9.97 1.87
CA SER A 154 16.20 -10.34 3.28
C SER A 154 17.44 -10.79 4.06
N ASP A 155 18.46 -11.32 3.39
CA ASP A 155 19.72 -11.76 4.00
C ASP A 155 20.74 -10.61 4.18
N GLY A 156 20.36 -9.38 3.82
CA GLY A 156 21.22 -8.20 3.87
C GLY A 156 22.19 -8.06 2.70
N VAL A 157 22.16 -8.98 1.73
CA VAL A 157 23.02 -8.95 0.54
C VAL A 157 22.53 -7.86 -0.40
N SER A 158 23.42 -6.91 -0.69
CA SER A 158 23.15 -5.81 -1.61
C SER A 158 23.61 -6.13 -3.04
N ARG A 159 22.83 -5.72 -4.03
CA ARG A 159 23.14 -5.85 -5.46
C ARG A 159 22.92 -4.51 -6.16
N ASN A 160 23.77 -4.21 -7.14
CA ASN A 160 23.58 -3.08 -8.03
C ASN A 160 23.23 -3.59 -9.42
N GLU A 161 22.21 -3.01 -10.03
CA GLU A 161 21.78 -3.32 -11.41
C GLU A 161 21.54 -2.02 -12.19
N ILE A 162 21.72 -2.08 -13.51
CA ILE A 162 21.58 -0.94 -14.40
C ILE A 162 20.31 -1.11 -15.24
N PHE A 163 19.47 -0.07 -15.27
CA PHE A 163 18.22 -0.02 -16.02
C PHE A 163 18.19 1.20 -16.94
N ASP A 164 17.49 1.11 -18.06
CA ASP A 164 17.29 2.24 -18.97
C ASP A 164 16.30 3.26 -18.38
N SER A 165 15.29 2.77 -17.63
CA SER A 165 14.26 3.60 -16.98
C SER A 165 13.85 3.03 -15.62
N VAL A 166 13.27 3.89 -14.77
CA VAL A 166 12.73 3.53 -13.46
C VAL A 166 11.32 4.09 -13.30
N VAL A 167 10.40 3.26 -12.80
CA VAL A 167 9.04 3.65 -12.42
C VAL A 167 8.88 3.45 -10.91
N VAL A 168 8.61 4.55 -10.20
CA VAL A 168 8.49 4.55 -8.74
C VAL A 168 7.02 4.30 -8.36
N CYS A 169 6.75 3.18 -7.70
CA CYS A 169 5.40 2.73 -7.29
C CYS A 169 5.35 2.37 -5.79
N ASN A 170 6.15 3.05 -4.96
CA ASN A 170 6.37 2.72 -3.55
C ASN A 170 5.23 3.16 -2.60
N GLY A 171 4.23 3.87 -3.11
CA GLY A 171 3.11 4.38 -2.31
C GLY A 171 3.47 5.62 -1.46
N HIS A 172 2.46 6.19 -0.81
CA HIS A 172 2.58 7.42 0.00
C HIS A 172 1.69 7.42 1.25
N TYR A 173 1.28 6.24 1.73
CA TYR A 173 0.40 6.08 2.90
C TYR A 173 1.07 5.34 4.07
N THR A 174 2.41 5.36 4.12
CA THR A 174 3.22 4.72 5.17
C THR A 174 3.80 5.76 6.12
N GLU A 175 4.49 6.77 5.60
CA GLU A 175 5.10 7.81 6.45
C GLU A 175 4.04 8.77 7.01
N PRO A 176 3.94 8.91 8.35
CA PRO A 176 2.91 9.71 9.00
C PRO A 176 3.14 11.20 8.85
N ARG A 177 2.07 11.97 8.96
CA ARG A 177 2.14 13.42 9.21
C ARG A 177 1.39 13.73 10.49
N VAL A 178 2.13 14.02 11.55
CA VAL A 178 1.57 14.27 12.88
C VAL A 178 1.13 15.73 13.03
N ALA A 179 -0.02 15.95 13.68
CA ALA A 179 -0.55 17.28 13.95
C ALA A 179 0.26 17.99 15.06
N GLN A 180 0.39 19.31 14.94
CA GLN A 180 0.91 20.15 16.01
C GLN A 180 -0.25 20.51 16.94
N ILE A 181 -0.18 20.07 18.20
CA ILE A 181 -1.25 20.24 19.19
C ILE A 181 -0.71 21.12 20.32
N PRO A 182 -1.30 22.30 20.58
CA PRO A 182 -0.83 23.18 21.66
C PRO A 182 -0.82 22.48 23.01
N GLY A 183 0.33 22.53 23.72
CA GLY A 183 0.49 21.93 25.05
C GLY A 183 0.64 20.41 25.08
N ILE A 184 0.82 19.75 23.92
CA ILE A 184 0.87 18.28 23.83
C ILE A 184 1.99 17.65 24.65
N ASP A 185 3.12 18.34 24.82
CA ASP A 185 4.28 17.85 25.61
C ASP A 185 3.97 17.73 27.11
N LEU A 186 2.95 18.45 27.60
CA LEU A 186 2.49 18.41 28.99
C LEU A 186 1.34 17.43 29.20
N TRP A 187 0.78 16.87 28.12
CA TRP A 187 -0.37 15.99 28.20
C TRP A 187 0.07 14.55 28.53
N PRO A 188 -0.40 13.96 29.65
CA PRO A 188 0.10 12.67 30.14
C PRO A 188 -0.52 11.45 29.45
N GLY A 189 -1.44 11.67 28.49
CA GLY A 189 -2.18 10.59 27.85
C GLY A 189 -1.40 9.92 26.72
N LYS A 190 -2.02 8.91 26.10
CA LYS A 190 -1.44 8.13 25.01
C LYS A 190 -1.68 8.82 23.67
N GLN A 191 -0.63 8.93 22.86
CA GLN A 191 -0.73 9.39 21.47
C GLN A 191 -0.52 8.21 20.52
N LEU A 192 -1.22 8.23 19.39
CA LEU A 192 -1.14 7.20 18.34
C LEU A 192 -1.45 7.86 17.00
N HIS A 193 -0.62 7.64 15.99
CA HIS A 193 -0.97 7.99 14.61
C HIS A 193 -1.85 6.87 14.00
N SER A 194 -2.82 7.23 13.16
CA SER A 194 -3.76 6.25 12.55
C SER A 194 -3.07 5.16 11.74
N HIS A 195 -1.83 5.40 11.27
CA HIS A 195 -0.95 4.39 10.67
C HIS A 195 -0.80 3.14 11.54
N ASN A 196 -0.78 3.30 12.87
CA ASN A 196 -0.60 2.22 13.84
C ASN A 196 -1.93 1.70 14.43
N TYR A 197 -3.07 2.23 14.00
CA TYR A 197 -4.38 1.68 14.40
C TYR A 197 -4.63 0.33 13.73
N ARG A 198 -5.12 -0.66 14.49
CA ARG A 198 -5.37 -2.03 13.99
C ARG A 198 -6.73 -2.58 14.37
N VAL A 199 -7.13 -2.42 15.63
CA VAL A 199 -8.37 -2.95 16.20
C VAL A 199 -8.89 -1.99 17.28
N PRO A 200 -10.20 -1.96 17.56
CA PRO A 200 -10.77 -1.05 18.55
C PRO A 200 -10.60 -1.52 20.01
N ASP A 201 -10.35 -2.81 20.26
CA ASP A 201 -10.28 -3.41 21.60
C ASP A 201 -9.38 -2.66 22.62
N PRO A 202 -8.17 -2.16 22.25
CA PRO A 202 -7.31 -1.42 23.18
C PRO A 202 -7.91 -0.09 23.67
N PHE A 203 -8.96 0.41 23.03
CA PHE A 203 -9.64 1.66 23.35
C PHE A 203 -10.89 1.45 24.21
N LYS A 204 -11.11 0.23 24.70
CA LYS A 204 -12.26 -0.09 25.54
C LYS A 204 -12.36 0.83 26.76
N ASP A 205 -13.56 1.38 26.95
CA ASP A 205 -13.90 2.31 28.04
C ASP A 205 -13.04 3.59 28.10
N GLN A 206 -12.26 3.90 27.05
CA GLN A 206 -11.45 5.11 26.96
C GLN A 206 -12.25 6.30 26.41
N VAL A 207 -11.81 7.52 26.75
CA VAL A 207 -12.21 8.74 26.04
C VAL A 207 -11.17 9.01 24.97
N VAL A 208 -11.58 8.97 23.70
CA VAL A 208 -10.67 9.05 22.54
C VAL A 208 -10.94 10.33 21.76
N VAL A 209 -9.87 11.07 21.45
CA VAL A 209 -9.92 12.21 20.52
C VAL A 209 -9.30 11.79 19.20
N VAL A 210 -10.06 11.89 18.10
CA VAL A 210 -9.59 11.63 16.74
C VAL A 210 -9.35 12.98 16.04
N ILE A 211 -8.11 13.22 15.64
CA ILE A 211 -7.70 14.48 14.99
C ILE A 211 -7.69 14.28 13.48
N GLY A 212 -8.56 15.01 12.78
CA GLY A 212 -8.80 14.91 11.34
C GLY A 212 -10.13 14.24 10.99
N ASN A 213 -10.80 14.74 9.96
CA ASN A 213 -12.13 14.28 9.55
C ASN A 213 -12.23 13.98 8.04
N PHE A 214 -11.22 13.27 7.51
CA PHE A 214 -11.29 12.67 6.18
C PHE A 214 -11.58 11.17 6.30
N ALA A 215 -11.32 10.37 5.26
CA ALA A 215 -11.66 8.94 5.20
C ALA A 215 -11.26 8.16 6.47
N SER A 216 -9.98 8.17 6.87
CA SER A 216 -9.52 7.43 8.05
C SER A 216 -10.12 7.97 9.35
N GLY A 217 -10.13 9.29 9.54
CA GLY A 217 -10.66 9.91 10.77
C GLY A 217 -12.13 9.59 10.98
N SER A 218 -12.95 9.71 9.92
CA SER A 218 -14.36 9.35 9.97
C SER A 218 -14.58 7.85 10.23
N ASP A 219 -13.84 6.98 9.54
CA ASP A 219 -14.09 5.53 9.63
C ASP A 219 -13.57 4.92 10.94
N ILE A 220 -12.36 5.28 11.38
CA ILE A 220 -11.80 4.86 12.68
C ILE A 220 -12.68 5.38 13.82
N SER A 221 -13.19 6.61 13.74
CA SER A 221 -14.10 7.12 14.78
C SER A 221 -15.34 6.24 14.92
N LYS A 222 -15.90 5.75 13.81
CA LYS A 222 -17.05 4.82 13.82
C LYS A 222 -16.67 3.47 14.39
N ASP A 223 -15.52 2.93 13.99
CA ASP A 223 -14.99 1.65 14.49
C ASP A 223 -14.80 1.67 16.02
N LEU A 224 -14.42 2.82 16.58
CA LEU A 224 -14.26 3.04 18.02
C LEU A 224 -15.59 3.12 18.78
N THR A 225 -16.70 3.56 18.16
CA THR A 225 -17.97 3.80 18.87
C THR A 225 -18.58 2.55 19.55
N GLY A 226 -18.22 1.35 19.09
CA GLY A 226 -18.68 0.10 19.70
C GLY A 226 -17.92 -0.31 20.97
N VAL A 227 -16.83 0.37 21.31
CA VAL A 227 -15.86 -0.09 22.32
C VAL A 227 -15.41 1.04 23.27
N ALA A 228 -15.17 2.25 22.75
CA ALA A 228 -14.76 3.41 23.54
C ALA A 228 -15.92 3.99 24.37
N LYS A 229 -15.60 4.65 25.49
CA LYS A 229 -16.60 5.35 26.32
C LYS A 229 -17.13 6.59 25.60
N GLU A 230 -16.23 7.38 25.01
CA GLU A 230 -16.54 8.59 24.25
C GLU A 230 -15.57 8.74 23.09
N VAL A 231 -16.05 9.22 21.95
CA VAL A 231 -15.24 9.55 20.76
C VAL A 231 -15.49 10.99 20.36
N HIS A 232 -14.45 11.81 20.38
CA HIS A 232 -14.49 13.23 20.03
C HIS A 232 -13.70 13.46 18.75
N ILE A 233 -14.30 14.06 17.73
CA ILE A 233 -13.61 14.34 16.45
C ILE A 233 -13.21 15.82 16.42
N ALA A 234 -11.91 16.09 16.27
CA ALA A 234 -11.37 17.42 16.05
C ALA A 234 -11.08 17.62 14.55
N ALA A 235 -11.91 18.44 13.88
CA ALA A 235 -11.77 18.75 12.47
C ALA A 235 -11.28 20.19 12.26
N ARG A 236 -10.28 20.38 11.39
CA ARG A 236 -9.95 21.70 10.84
C ARG A 236 -10.73 21.88 9.54
N PHE A 237 -11.41 23.02 9.40
CA PHE A 237 -12.08 23.43 8.16
C PHE A 237 -11.19 24.40 7.39
#